data_AF-A0A4Y8C4T0-F1
#
_entry.id   AF-A0A4Y8C4T0-F1
#
_cell.length_a   1.000
_cell.length_b   1.000
_cell.length_c   1.000
_cell.angle_alpha   90.00
_cell.angle_beta   90.00
_cell.angle_gamma   90.00
#
_symmetry.space_group_name_H-M   'P 1'
#
loop_
_entity.id
_entity.type
_entity.pdbx_description
1 polymer ?
#
loop_
_entity_poly.entity_id
_entity_poly.type
_entity_poly.pdbx_seq_one_letter_code
_entity_poly.pdbx_strand_id
1 'polypeptide(L)'
;QAYFAYDSKKSGGYTRSHLRFSKKPIRSTYLVSTPHFIACSVAAYLEIYDVLAGIRKGGTFLLNSIWNAEETIRQLPDAVKKT
;
A
#
# COMPACT_ATOMS: atom_id res chain seq x y z
N GLN A 1 12.86 -0.31 -11.36
CA GLN A 1 13.60 -0.50 -10.09
C GLN A 1 12.67 -1.14 -9.09
N ALA A 2 13.15 -2.09 -8.30
CA ALA A 2 12.37 -2.76 -7.26
C ALA A 2 13.22 -2.92 -5.99
N TYR A 3 12.58 -2.79 -4.83
CA TYR A 3 13.15 -3.09 -3.52
C TYR A 3 12.05 -3.72 -2.66
N PHE A 4 12.38 -4.74 -1.89
CA PHE A 4 11.42 -5.50 -1.08
C PHE A 4 11.86 -5.45 0.38
N ALA A 5 11.04 -4.85 1.23
CA ALA A 5 11.23 -4.83 2.67
C ALA A 5 10.42 -5.96 3.30
N TYR A 6 11.08 -6.86 4.01
CA TYR A 6 10.46 -7.98 4.70
C TYR A 6 10.51 -7.73 6.20
N ASP A 7 9.50 -8.21 6.91
CA ASP A 7 9.56 -8.37 8.36
C ASP A 7 10.63 -9.43 8.73
N SER A 8 11.16 -9.29 9.93
CA SER A 8 12.01 -10.26 10.63
C SER A 8 11.34 -11.63 10.84
N LYS A 9 10.01 -11.69 10.81
CA LYS A 9 9.24 -12.93 10.96
C LYS A 9 9.41 -13.82 9.71
N LYS A 10 9.78 -15.08 9.93
CA LYS A 10 9.99 -16.07 8.86
C LYS A 10 8.71 -16.42 8.08
N SER A 11 7.54 -16.33 8.71
CA SER A 11 6.24 -16.61 8.08
C SER A 11 5.17 -15.69 8.65
N GLY A 12 4.14 -15.37 7.85
CA GLY A 12 3.07 -14.44 8.22
C GLY A 12 3.52 -12.99 8.44
N GLY A 13 4.78 -12.67 8.12
CA GLY A 13 5.36 -11.34 8.23
C GLY A 13 4.82 -10.39 7.17
N TYR A 14 4.78 -9.10 7.50
CA TYR A 14 4.42 -8.05 6.56
C TYR A 14 5.55 -7.87 5.52
N THR A 15 5.17 -7.70 4.25
CA THR A 15 6.11 -7.41 3.17
C THR A 15 5.69 -6.15 2.43
N ARG A 16 6.63 -5.22 2.24
CA ARG A 16 6.41 -3.98 1.49
C ARG A 16 7.27 -3.94 0.24
N SER A 17 6.62 -4.01 -0.91
CA SER A 17 7.26 -3.94 -2.22
C SER A 17 7.29 -2.50 -2.74
N HIS A 18 8.48 -1.96 -2.95
CA HIS A 18 8.72 -0.63 -3.49
C HIS A 18 9.13 -0.73 -4.96
N LEU A 19 8.20 -0.43 -5.87
CA LEU A 19 8.43 -0.48 -7.31
C LEU A 19 8.44 0.92 -7.94
N ARG A 20 9.30 1.10 -8.95
CA ARG A 20 9.36 2.31 -9.77
C ARG A 20 9.54 1.95 -11.25
N PHE A 21 8.75 2.61 -12.10
CA PHE A 21 8.81 2.51 -13.56
C PHE A 21 9.12 3.89 -14.15
N SER A 22 10.01 3.94 -15.14
CA SER A 22 10.41 5.19 -15.80
C SER A 22 11.06 4.87 -17.14
N LYS A 23 10.89 5.77 -18.12
CA LYS A 23 11.63 5.72 -19.38
C LYS A 23 13.11 6.11 -19.21
N LYS A 24 13.43 6.82 -18.13
CA LYS A 24 14.80 7.24 -17.79
C LYS A 24 15.40 6.29 -16.74
N PRO A 25 16.73 6.13 -16.68
CA PRO A 25 17.39 5.37 -15.62
C PRO A 25 16.97 5.82 -14.22
N ILE A 26 16.64 4.87 -13.35
CA ILE A 26 16.17 5.14 -11.98
C ILE A 26 17.33 4.99 -11.01
N ARG A 27 17.71 6.09 -10.35
CA ARG A 27 18.82 6.14 -9.37
C ARG A 27 18.35 6.34 -7.92
N SER A 28 17.05 6.20 -7.64
CA SER A 28 16.46 6.44 -6.31
C SER A 28 16.77 5.30 -5.35
N THR A 29 17.86 5.39 -4.58
CA THR A 29 18.32 4.37 -3.61
C THR A 29 17.61 4.45 -2.25
N TYR A 30 16.34 4.88 -2.25
CA TYR A 30 15.51 5.06 -1.05
C TYR A 30 14.12 4.45 -1.25
N LEU A 31 13.38 4.26 -0.16
CA LEU A 31 12.01 3.73 -0.19
C LEU A 31 11.05 4.67 -0.93
N VAL A 32 9.96 4.15 -1.49
CA VAL A 32 8.94 5.01 -2.12
C VAL A 32 8.15 5.73 -1.02
N SER A 33 8.27 7.06 -0.97
CA SER A 33 7.56 7.92 -0.02
C SER A 33 6.25 8.48 -0.56
N THR A 34 6.18 8.78 -1.87
CA THR A 34 4.98 9.34 -2.51
C THR A 34 4.49 8.46 -3.67
N PRO A 35 3.84 7.32 -3.39
CA PRO A 35 3.37 6.41 -4.43
C PRO A 35 2.18 6.99 -5.22
N HIS A 36 2.09 6.60 -6.49
CA HIS A 36 0.91 6.85 -7.34
C HIS A 36 -0.13 5.73 -7.23
N PHE A 37 0.34 4.55 -6.86
CA PHE A 37 -0.46 3.34 -6.78
C PHE A 37 -0.04 2.58 -5.53
N ILE A 38 -1.03 2.16 -4.74
CA ILE A 38 -0.85 1.32 -3.55
C ILE A 38 -1.79 0.13 -3.70
N ALA A 39 -1.26 -1.08 -3.51
CA ALA A 39 -2.05 -2.29 -3.42
C ALA A 39 -1.92 -2.91 -2.03
N CYS A 40 -3.05 -3.26 -1.43
CA CYS A 40 -3.14 -3.95 -0.16
C CYS A 40 -3.78 -5.33 -0.37
N SER A 41 -2.98 -6.39 -0.22
CA SER A 41 -3.43 -7.76 -0.49
C SER A 41 -4.21 -8.40 0.66
N VAL A 42 -4.16 -7.81 1.87
CA VAL A 42 -4.80 -8.34 3.08
C VAL A 42 -5.52 -7.21 3.81
N ALA A 43 -6.86 -7.28 3.87
CA ALA A 43 -7.69 -6.22 4.42
C ALA A 43 -7.39 -5.87 5.90
N ALA A 44 -6.99 -6.86 6.72
CA ALA A 44 -6.63 -6.63 8.11
C ALA A 44 -5.48 -5.61 8.30
N TYR A 45 -4.65 -5.38 7.28
CA TYR A 45 -3.57 -4.39 7.35
C TYR A 45 -4.08 -2.95 7.41
N LEU A 46 -5.34 -2.67 7.04
CA LEU A 46 -5.93 -1.34 7.13
C LEU A 46 -6.02 -0.81 8.57
N GLU A 47 -6.18 -1.71 9.54
CA GLU A 47 -6.29 -1.34 10.96
C GLU A 47 -4.94 -1.31 11.67
N ILE A 48 -3.99 -2.11 11.18
CA ILE A 48 -2.70 -2.34 11.85
C ILE A 48 -1.63 -1.36 11.34
N TYR A 49 -1.69 -1.00 10.06
CA TYR A 49 -0.67 -0.19 9.40
C TYR A 49 -1.28 0.99 8.66
N ASP A 50 -0.53 2.10 8.62
CA ASP A 50 -0.84 3.20 7.72
C ASP A 50 -0.45 2.84 6.28
N VAL A 51 -1.33 2.09 5.61
CA VAL A 51 -1.08 1.60 4.24
C VAL A 51 -1.11 2.71 3.20
N LEU A 52 -1.82 3.82 3.46
CA LEU A 52 -1.97 4.94 2.52
C LEU A 52 -0.95 6.06 2.75
N ALA A 53 -0.04 5.90 3.71
CA ALA A 53 0.99 6.87 4.06
C ALA A 53 1.67 7.47 2.81
N GLY A 54 1.49 8.79 2.63
CA GLY A 54 2.15 9.56 1.57
C GLY A 54 1.60 9.34 0.16
N ILE A 55 0.47 8.64 -0.01
CA ILE A 55 -0.17 8.50 -1.33
C ILE A 55 -0.40 9.89 -1.95
N ARG A 56 -0.09 10.02 -3.24
CA ARG A 56 -0.34 11.26 -3.97
C ARG A 56 -1.84 11.52 -4.10
N LYS A 57 -2.25 12.79 -4.09
CA LYS A 57 -3.62 13.18 -4.42
C LYS A 57 -3.99 12.65 -5.81
N GLY A 58 -5.14 11.97 -5.91
CA GLY A 58 -5.58 11.29 -7.13
C GLY A 58 -4.82 10.00 -7.44
N GLY A 59 -4.03 9.48 -6.49
CA GLY A 59 -3.44 8.15 -6.57
C GLY A 59 -4.49 7.05 -6.51
N THR A 60 -4.12 5.86 -6.95
CA THR A 60 -5.02 4.70 -6.99
C THR A 60 -4.73 3.77 -5.82
N PHE A 61 -5.77 3.37 -5.11
CA PHE A 61 -5.72 2.36 -4.08
C PHE A 61 -6.46 1.10 -4.52
N LEU A 62 -5.76 -0.04 -4.50
CA LEU A 62 -6.31 -1.35 -4.78
C LEU A 62 -6.35 -2.16 -3.49
N LEU A 63 -7.54 -2.54 -3.05
CA LEU A 63 -7.76 -3.37 -1.87
C LEU A 63 -8.25 -4.75 -2.29
N ASN A 64 -7.59 -5.80 -1.79
CA ASN A 64 -8.11 -7.15 -1.84
C ASN A 64 -8.90 -7.44 -0.55
N SER A 65 -10.19 -7.73 -0.70
CA SER A 65 -11.06 -8.11 0.42
C SER A 65 -12.17 -9.04 -0.07
N ILE A 66 -12.81 -9.73 0.87
CA ILE A 66 -14.02 -10.54 0.61
C ILE A 66 -15.31 -9.70 0.63
N TRP A 67 -15.18 -8.41 0.94
CA TRP A 67 -16.31 -7.52 1.14
C TRP A 67 -16.89 -7.06 -0.19
N ASN A 68 -18.22 -6.94 -0.23
CA ASN A 68 -18.87 -6.24 -1.33
C ASN A 68 -18.66 -4.71 -1.21
N ALA A 69 -19.16 -3.94 -2.18
CA ALA A 69 -18.95 -2.49 -2.22
C ALA A 69 -19.51 -1.77 -0.99
N GLU A 70 -20.70 -2.13 -0.51
CA GLU A 70 -21.32 -1.49 0.66
C GLU A 70 -20.58 -1.84 1.96
N GLU A 71 -20.23 -3.10 2.12
CA GLU A 71 -19.45 -3.58 3.26
C GLU A 71 -18.07 -2.93 3.29
N THR A 72 -17.42 -2.77 2.14
CA THR A 72 -16.12 -2.11 2.04
C THR A 72 -16.19 -0.68 2.58
N ILE A 73 -17.22 0.08 2.21
CA ILE A 73 -17.41 1.45 2.71
C ILE A 73 -17.61 1.46 4.23
N ARG A 74 -18.29 0.45 4.80
CA ARG A 74 -18.47 0.37 6.27
C ARG A 74 -17.18 -0.02 6.99
N GLN A 75 -16.45 -1.00 6.47
CA GLN A 75 -15.27 -1.58 7.10
C GLN A 75 -14.00 -0.74 6.94
N LEU A 76 -13.93 0.12 5.93
CA LEU A 76 -12.79 1.02 5.76
C LEU A 76 -12.66 1.95 7.00
N PRO A 77 -11.48 2.01 7.64
CA PRO A 77 -11.23 2.94 8.73
C PRO A 77 -11.40 4.39 8.29
N ASP A 78 -11.89 5.26 9.18
CA ASP A 78 -12.13 6.67 8.85
C ASP A 78 -10.87 7.43 8.43
N ALA A 79 -9.70 7.03 8.92
CA ALA A 79 -8.42 7.58 8.49
C ALA A 79 -8.17 7.32 6.99
N VAL A 80 -8.50 6.12 6.52
CA VAL A 80 -8.36 5.72 5.12
C VAL A 80 -9.39 6.44 4.24
N LYS A 81 -10.63 6.62 4.73
CA LYS A 81 -11.70 7.36 4.01
C LYS A 81 -11.40 8.85 3.83
N LYS A 82 -10.66 9.46 4.76
CA LYS A 82 -10.34 10.89 4.73
C LYS A 82 -9.20 11.26 3.79
N THR A 83 -8.41 10.27 3.34
CA THR A 83 -7.21 10.46 2.52
C THR A 83 -7.58 10.64 1.05
#